data_AF-A0AAE0FEG3-F1
#
_entry.id   AF-A0AAE0FEG3-F1
#
_cell.length_a   1.000
_cell.length_b   1.000
_cell.length_c   1.000
_cell.angle_alpha   90.00
_cell.angle_beta   90.00
_cell.angle_gamma   90.00
#
_symmetry.space_group_name_H-M   'P 1'
#
loop_
_entity.id
_entity.type
_entity.pdbx_description
1 polymer ?
#
loop_
_entity_poly.entity_id
_entity_poly.type
_entity_poly.pdbx_seq_one_letter_code
_entity_poly.pdbx_strand_id
1 'polypeptide(L)'
;MRSMVDGAEGSAADDETGVSVEVPEFIEAETVSSTSTPVTTDTQCNLGLTGRGAISYIEKKWVARGDTSVQYMHMPTIAQVPSGQLVLAWQAAKRAEGANDQAIYYSYTDSAGDISTWSSPRKLPIPSGKRTGPQWSPVLFQPASGPLHLYYTESKGCWHCNNPHCLHAQRGRKGSYSPGTAAHLAPVWRAGGDLLVIKTNNLKEWSAPEPILLEEAEGPIPKVISNPPLVLGGRWLLPYWRQNPRGAANCRAR
;
A
#
# COMPACT_ATOMS: atom_id res chain seq x y z
N MET A 1 -50.74 -23.72 49.98
CA MET A 1 -51.06 -22.97 51.21
C MET A 1 -49.81 -22.21 51.62
N ARG A 2 -49.96 -20.93 51.98
CA ARG A 2 -48.94 -19.87 52.17
C ARG A 2 -48.47 -19.19 50.89
N SER A 3 -48.30 -17.87 50.80
CA SER A 3 -48.90 -16.67 51.41
C SER A 3 -48.20 -15.50 50.71
N MET A 4 -48.93 -14.44 50.37
CA MET A 4 -48.39 -13.10 50.04
C MET A 4 -47.51 -12.57 51.19
N VAL A 5 -46.54 -11.68 50.91
CA VAL A 5 -46.45 -10.30 51.44
C VAL A 5 -45.55 -9.45 50.52
N ASP A 6 -45.92 -8.17 50.50
CA ASP A 6 -45.55 -6.94 49.81
C ASP A 6 -44.08 -6.49 49.76
N GLY A 7 -43.88 -5.42 48.97
CA GLY A 7 -42.62 -4.72 48.72
C GLY A 7 -42.24 -3.65 49.74
N ALA A 8 -41.13 -2.96 49.44
CA ALA A 8 -40.76 -1.67 50.04
C ALA A 8 -39.68 -0.98 49.19
N GLU A 9 -39.95 0.28 48.85
CA GLU A 9 -38.98 1.32 48.45
C GLU A 9 -38.12 1.73 49.65
N GLY A 10 -36.92 2.29 49.40
CA GLY A 10 -36.16 2.99 50.45
C GLY A 10 -34.70 3.25 50.10
N SER A 11 -34.41 4.51 49.76
CA SER A 11 -33.11 5.13 49.48
C SER A 11 -32.31 5.50 50.75
N ALA A 12 -30.98 5.43 50.67
CA ALA A 12 -29.98 6.37 51.26
C ALA A 12 -28.59 5.85 50.84
N ALA A 13 -27.82 6.53 49.98
CA ALA A 13 -27.01 7.73 50.23
C ALA A 13 -25.72 7.41 51.01
N ASP A 14 -24.60 7.33 50.27
CA ASP A 14 -23.20 7.53 50.72
C ASP A 14 -22.44 8.01 49.47
N ASP A 15 -22.24 9.32 49.30
CA ASP A 15 -21.01 10.07 49.62
C ASP A 15 -20.06 10.17 48.40
N GLU A 16 -20.43 11.02 47.43
CA GLU A 16 -19.52 11.45 46.36
C GLU A 16 -18.68 12.64 46.85
N THR A 17 -17.50 12.33 47.37
CA THR A 17 -16.38 13.28 47.44
C THR A 17 -15.58 13.18 46.14
N GLY A 18 -15.44 14.31 45.47
CA GLY A 18 -14.92 14.40 44.12
C GLY A 18 -13.43 14.09 43.98
N VAL A 19 -13.06 13.63 42.79
CA VAL A 19 -11.75 13.89 42.19
C VAL A 19 -11.96 14.14 40.69
N SER A 20 -11.87 15.40 40.30
CA SER A 20 -11.62 15.82 38.92
C SER A 20 -10.24 15.31 38.51
N VAL A 21 -10.19 14.41 37.52
CA VAL A 21 -8.92 14.05 36.88
C VAL A 21 -8.62 15.10 35.82
N GLU A 22 -7.79 16.06 36.21
CA GLU A 22 -7.15 17.02 35.31
C GLU A 22 -6.23 16.28 34.33
N VAL A 23 -6.34 16.65 33.06
CA VAL A 23 -5.43 16.22 32.00
C VAL A 23 -4.17 17.08 32.13
N PRO A 24 -2.97 16.52 32.34
CA PRO A 24 -1.79 17.35 32.49
C PRO A 24 -1.42 18.00 31.15
N GLU A 25 -1.54 19.32 31.18
CA GLU A 25 -0.96 20.27 30.23
C GLU A 25 0.54 20.43 30.53
N PHE A 26 1.32 20.70 29.47
CA PHE A 26 2.72 21.14 29.41
C PHE A 26 3.87 20.12 29.61
N ILE A 27 4.72 20.02 28.58
CA ILE A 27 6.15 20.36 28.76
C ILE A 27 6.51 21.42 27.72
N GLU A 28 6.90 22.58 28.24
CA GLU A 28 7.40 23.75 27.55
C GLU A 28 8.72 23.44 26.83
N ALA A 29 8.89 24.00 25.63
CA ALA A 29 10.15 24.00 24.91
C ALA A 29 11.08 25.05 25.53
N GLU A 30 12.28 24.62 25.94
CA GLU A 30 13.34 25.53 26.37
C GLU A 30 13.76 26.46 25.23
N THR A 31 13.73 27.75 25.53
CA THR A 31 14.27 28.84 24.75
C THR A 31 15.80 28.79 24.81
N VAL A 32 16.45 28.48 23.67
CA VAL A 32 17.86 28.85 23.46
C VAL A 32 17.91 29.92 22.38
N SER A 33 18.22 31.13 22.83
CA SER A 33 18.55 32.29 21.99
C SER A 33 19.97 32.14 21.43
N SER A 34 20.12 32.22 20.10
CA SER A 34 21.03 33.18 19.45
C SER A 34 20.95 33.12 17.92
N THR A 35 20.40 34.21 17.38
CA THR A 35 20.71 34.87 16.09
C THR A 35 20.80 34.06 14.78
N SER A 36 19.75 34.26 13.97
CA SER A 36 19.69 34.44 12.51
C SER A 36 19.90 33.24 11.58
N THR A 37 18.80 32.63 11.15
CA THR A 37 18.23 32.66 9.77
C THR A 37 16.99 31.74 9.70
N PRO A 38 16.00 31.99 8.83
CA PRO A 38 14.76 31.22 8.81
C PRO A 38 15.02 29.80 8.32
N VAL A 39 14.78 28.82 9.20
CA VAL A 39 14.83 27.38 8.89
C VAL A 39 13.60 27.01 8.07
N THR A 40 13.80 26.79 6.77
CA THR A 40 12.82 26.09 5.94
C THR A 40 12.78 24.61 6.35
N THR A 41 11.58 24.06 6.49
CA THR A 41 11.30 22.73 7.00
C THR A 41 11.63 21.62 5.99
N ASP A 42 12.92 21.34 5.79
CA ASP A 42 13.40 20.07 5.21
C ASP A 42 14.33 19.40 6.21
N THR A 43 13.84 18.34 6.85
CA THR A 43 14.58 17.59 7.87
C THR A 43 15.75 16.85 7.20
N GLN A 44 16.97 17.38 7.38
CA GLN A 44 18.21 16.70 7.00
C GLN A 44 18.43 15.48 7.91
N CYS A 45 18.49 14.27 7.35
CA CYS A 45 18.94 13.09 8.07
C CYS A 45 20.43 12.86 7.78
N ASN A 46 21.28 13.04 8.80
CA ASN A 46 22.68 12.69 8.72
C ASN A 46 22.84 11.17 8.86
N LEU A 47 23.01 10.44 7.75
CA LEU A 47 23.63 9.12 7.82
C LEU A 47 25.13 9.34 7.78
N GLY A 48 25.83 9.09 8.88
CA GLY A 48 27.30 9.14 8.96
C GLY A 48 27.98 8.09 8.09
N LEU A 49 27.75 8.10 6.78
CA LEU A 49 28.43 7.30 5.77
C LEU A 49 29.84 7.88 5.60
N THR A 50 30.72 7.50 6.51
CA THR A 50 32.10 7.99 6.59
C THR A 50 32.97 7.32 5.52
N GLY A 51 32.94 7.88 4.31
CA GLY A 51 33.95 7.69 3.28
C GLY A 51 34.70 9.00 3.06
N ARG A 52 35.94 9.09 3.57
CA ARG A 52 36.94 10.17 3.37
C ARG A 52 36.37 11.52 2.85
N GLY A 53 35.90 12.36 3.76
CA GLY A 53 35.88 13.83 3.59
C GLY A 53 34.65 14.48 2.94
N ALA A 54 33.64 13.73 2.50
CA ALA A 54 32.38 14.32 2.03
C ALA A 54 31.24 13.97 3.00
N ILE A 55 30.70 14.97 3.70
CA ILE A 55 29.40 14.84 4.37
C ILE A 55 28.37 14.70 3.25
N SER A 56 27.87 13.49 3.05
CA SER A 56 26.77 13.24 2.12
C SER A 56 25.47 13.51 2.88
N TYR A 57 24.72 14.53 2.46
CA TYR A 57 23.40 14.81 3.01
C TYR A 57 22.35 13.93 2.35
N ILE A 58 21.41 13.43 3.13
CA ILE A 58 20.21 12.81 2.58
C ILE A 58 19.15 13.88 2.45
N GLU A 59 18.80 14.15 1.20
CA GLU A 59 17.65 14.98 0.89
C GLU A 59 16.37 14.16 0.96
N LYS A 60 15.36 14.69 1.67
CA LYS A 60 14.02 14.11 1.71
C LYS A 60 13.12 14.92 0.80
N LYS A 61 12.47 14.25 -0.16
CA LYS A 61 11.51 14.87 -1.09
C LYS A 61 10.22 14.08 -1.17
N TRP A 62 9.12 14.79 -1.42
CA TRP A 62 7.83 14.18 -1.70
C TRP A 62 7.66 14.00 -3.21
N VAL A 63 7.45 12.75 -3.65
CA VAL A 63 7.01 12.45 -5.03
C VAL A 63 5.48 12.43 -5.12
N ALA A 64 4.82 12.00 -4.05
CA ALA A 64 3.38 12.01 -3.92
C ALA A 64 2.99 12.23 -2.45
N ARG A 65 1.84 12.89 -2.24
CA ARG A 65 1.22 13.06 -0.93
C ARG A 65 -0.20 12.52 -0.99
N GLY A 66 -0.66 11.94 0.11
CA GLY A 66 -2.04 11.53 0.23
C GLY A 66 -3.00 12.72 0.23
N ASP A 67 -4.20 12.51 -0.27
CA ASP A 67 -5.30 13.47 -0.27
C ASP A 67 -6.64 12.76 0.01
N THR A 68 -7.77 13.44 -0.22
CA THR A 68 -9.11 12.85 0.00
C THR A 68 -9.45 11.70 -0.96
N SER A 69 -8.73 11.58 -2.08
CA SER A 69 -8.90 10.56 -3.10
C SER A 69 -7.99 9.34 -2.89
N VAL A 70 -6.78 9.55 -2.36
CA VAL A 70 -5.78 8.50 -2.08
C VAL A 70 -5.12 8.77 -0.72
N GLN A 71 -5.49 8.03 0.33
CA GLN A 71 -4.93 8.23 1.69
C GLN A 71 -3.89 7.17 2.06
N TYR A 72 -3.90 6.01 1.40
CA TYR A 72 -2.97 4.92 1.67
C TYR A 72 -1.97 4.78 0.52
N MET A 73 -0.68 4.74 0.85
CA MET A 73 0.43 4.51 -0.09
C MET A 73 1.47 3.61 0.58
N HIS A 74 1.96 2.58 -0.12
CA HIS A 74 2.90 1.61 0.44
C HIS A 74 3.77 0.97 -0.66
N MET A 75 4.79 0.19 -0.27
CA MET A 75 5.64 -0.61 -1.15
C MET A 75 6.23 0.17 -2.34
N PRO A 76 7.00 1.26 -2.12
CA PRO A 76 7.62 1.99 -3.22
C PRO A 76 8.77 1.20 -3.84
N THR A 77 8.95 1.35 -5.15
CA THR A 77 10.09 0.86 -5.93
C THR A 77 10.58 1.98 -6.85
N ILE A 78 11.86 2.00 -7.16
CA ILE A 78 12.45 2.98 -8.08
C ILE A 78 13.40 2.29 -9.08
N ALA A 79 13.46 2.79 -10.30
CA ALA A 79 14.43 2.39 -11.30
C ALA A 79 14.85 3.59 -12.17
N GLN A 80 16.07 3.55 -12.70
CA GLN A 80 16.52 4.48 -13.73
C GLN A 80 16.34 3.83 -15.10
N VAL A 81 15.74 4.55 -16.05
CA VAL A 81 15.62 4.11 -17.44
C VAL A 81 16.80 4.62 -18.29
N PRO A 82 17.08 4.08 -19.49
CA PRO A 82 18.26 4.45 -20.28
C PRO A 82 18.34 5.92 -20.66
N SER A 83 17.22 6.65 -20.69
CA SER A 83 17.20 8.10 -20.88
C SER A 83 17.82 8.88 -19.72
N GLY A 84 18.08 8.22 -18.57
CA GLY A 84 18.57 8.83 -17.34
C GLY A 84 17.48 9.31 -16.40
N GLN A 85 16.21 9.26 -16.82
CA GLN A 85 15.07 9.57 -15.94
C GLN A 85 14.90 8.51 -14.85
N LEU A 86 14.43 8.93 -13.68
CA LEU A 86 14.00 8.02 -12.63
C LEU A 86 12.51 7.76 -12.74
N VAL A 87 12.11 6.54 -12.44
CA VAL A 87 10.71 6.10 -12.38
C VAL A 87 10.48 5.51 -11.01
N LEU A 88 9.45 5.98 -10.32
CA LEU A 88 9.03 5.52 -9.01
C LEU A 88 7.61 4.96 -9.13
N ALA A 89 7.37 3.78 -8.56
CA ALA A 89 6.05 3.16 -8.52
C ALA A 89 5.71 2.70 -7.10
N TRP A 90 4.44 2.71 -6.74
CA TRP A 90 3.94 2.35 -5.41
C TRP A 90 2.51 1.84 -5.49
N GLN A 91 2.09 1.03 -4.52
CA GLN A 91 0.67 0.68 -4.39
C GLN A 91 -0.04 1.77 -3.59
N ALA A 92 -1.26 2.12 -3.99
CA ALA A 92 -2.07 3.11 -3.30
C ALA A 92 -3.56 2.82 -3.37
N ALA A 93 -4.30 3.27 -2.35
CA ALA A 93 -5.73 3.10 -2.21
C ALA A 93 -6.36 4.31 -1.53
N LYS A 94 -7.69 4.46 -1.63
CA LYS A 94 -8.39 5.58 -1.00
C LYS A 94 -8.23 5.62 0.50
N ARG A 95 -8.20 4.46 1.20
CA ARG A 95 -8.18 4.43 2.67
C ARG A 95 -7.25 3.39 3.28
N ALA A 96 -7.21 2.19 2.73
CA ALA A 96 -6.57 1.07 3.41
C ALA A 96 -5.99 0.06 2.44
N GLU A 97 -5.02 -0.70 2.94
CA GLU A 97 -4.44 -1.85 2.28
C GLU A 97 -5.49 -2.92 1.95
N GLY A 98 -5.40 -3.51 0.75
CA GLY A 98 -6.29 -4.57 0.31
C GLY A 98 -7.71 -4.13 0.00
N ALA A 99 -7.97 -2.82 -0.02
CA ALA A 99 -9.21 -2.27 -0.51
C ALA A 99 -9.37 -2.51 -2.02
N ASN A 100 -10.62 -2.66 -2.48
CA ASN A 100 -10.93 -2.97 -3.88
C ASN A 100 -10.35 -1.97 -4.88
N ASP A 101 -10.20 -0.72 -4.48
CA ASP A 101 -9.70 0.36 -5.33
C ASP A 101 -8.16 0.45 -5.35
N GLN A 102 -7.46 -0.36 -4.54
CA GLN A 102 -6.01 -0.35 -4.48
C GLN A 102 -5.41 -0.67 -5.84
N ALA A 103 -4.57 0.22 -6.36
CA ALA A 103 -3.93 0.11 -7.65
C ALA A 103 -2.46 0.52 -7.53
N ILE A 104 -1.67 0.21 -8.54
CA ILE A 104 -0.32 0.74 -8.66
C ILE A 104 -0.39 2.14 -9.28
N TYR A 105 0.36 3.05 -8.69
CA TYR A 105 0.62 4.38 -9.20
C TYR A 105 2.10 4.50 -9.52
N TYR A 106 2.42 5.39 -10.46
CA TYR A 106 3.79 5.69 -10.81
C TYR A 106 3.96 7.17 -11.13
N SER A 107 5.19 7.65 -10.98
CA SER A 107 5.66 8.96 -11.40
C SER A 107 7.09 8.83 -11.91
N TYR A 108 7.53 9.75 -12.74
CA TYR A 108 8.88 9.80 -13.25
C TYR A 108 9.40 11.24 -13.26
N THR A 109 10.72 11.41 -13.28
CA THR A 109 11.36 12.72 -13.36
C THR A 109 11.11 13.35 -14.72
N ASP A 110 10.88 14.66 -14.76
CA ASP A 110 10.56 15.36 -16.02
C ASP A 110 11.77 15.39 -16.97
N SER A 111 12.98 15.37 -16.42
CA SER A 111 14.22 15.32 -17.19
C SER A 111 15.25 14.33 -16.58
N ALA A 112 16.25 13.99 -17.38
CA ALA A 112 17.30 13.06 -17.01
C ALA A 112 18.22 13.65 -15.93
N GLY A 113 18.44 12.92 -14.84
CA GLY A 113 19.32 13.37 -13.75
C GLY A 113 18.77 14.49 -12.86
N ASP A 114 17.60 15.07 -13.18
CA ASP A 114 16.93 16.04 -12.32
C ASP A 114 15.92 15.34 -11.40
N ILE A 115 16.22 15.33 -10.11
CA ILE A 115 15.34 14.76 -9.06
C ILE A 115 14.45 15.81 -8.40
N SER A 116 14.54 17.08 -8.82
CA SER A 116 13.77 18.19 -8.24
C SER A 116 12.31 18.21 -8.70
N THR A 117 12.04 17.70 -9.90
CA THR A 117 10.73 17.72 -10.54
C THR A 117 10.26 16.32 -10.90
N TRP A 118 8.99 16.05 -10.59
CA TRP A 118 8.33 14.77 -10.84
C TRP A 118 6.99 15.02 -11.51
N SER A 119 6.64 14.16 -12.45
CA SER A 119 5.31 14.16 -13.04
C SER A 119 4.22 13.95 -11.98
N SER A 120 3.00 14.44 -12.21
CA SER A 120 1.86 14.09 -11.36
C SER A 120 1.65 12.58 -11.28
N PRO A 121 1.35 12.00 -10.11
CA PRO A 121 1.10 10.57 -9.97
C PRO A 121 0.04 10.04 -10.95
N ARG A 122 0.36 8.93 -11.62
CA ARG A 122 -0.52 8.28 -12.60
C ARG A 122 -0.88 6.90 -12.12
N LYS A 123 -2.18 6.57 -12.13
CA LYS A 123 -2.62 5.19 -11.96
C LYS A 123 -2.14 4.36 -13.16
N LEU A 124 -1.60 3.18 -12.90
CA LEU A 124 -1.14 2.25 -13.93
C LEU A 124 -2.31 1.89 -14.86
N PRO A 125 -2.22 2.15 -16.17
CA PRO A 125 -3.33 1.96 -17.10
C PRO A 125 -3.44 0.48 -17.50
N ILE A 126 -4.12 -0.32 -16.68
CA ILE A 126 -4.48 -1.68 -17.08
C ILE A 126 -5.76 -1.62 -17.93
N PRO A 127 -5.78 -2.23 -19.14
CA PRO A 127 -6.97 -2.25 -19.99
C PRO A 127 -8.22 -2.73 -19.23
N SER A 128 -9.36 -2.08 -19.49
CA SER A 128 -10.64 -2.42 -18.86
C SER A 128 -11.00 -3.88 -19.11
N GLY A 129 -11.56 -4.55 -18.09
CA GLY A 129 -11.92 -5.97 -18.14
C GLY A 129 -10.76 -6.95 -17.92
N LYS A 130 -9.50 -6.50 -17.87
CA LYS A 130 -8.34 -7.37 -17.54
C LYS A 130 -7.94 -7.38 -16.07
N ARG A 131 -8.47 -6.44 -15.27
CA ARG A 131 -8.20 -6.34 -13.83
C ARG A 131 -9.14 -7.22 -13.02
N THR A 132 -8.60 -8.14 -12.23
CA THR A 132 -9.37 -9.10 -11.42
C THR A 132 -9.52 -8.70 -9.96
N GLY A 133 -8.66 -7.81 -9.47
CA GLY A 133 -8.65 -7.38 -8.06
C GLY A 133 -7.66 -6.25 -7.75
N PRO A 134 -7.35 -6.01 -6.47
CA PRO A 134 -6.27 -5.12 -6.04
C PRO A 134 -4.90 -5.50 -6.59
N GLN A 135 -4.10 -4.47 -6.88
CA GLN A 135 -2.72 -4.62 -7.32
C GLN A 135 -1.75 -4.40 -6.16
N TRP A 136 -0.69 -5.18 -6.14
CA TRP A 136 0.21 -5.31 -5.00
C TRP A 136 1.66 -5.29 -5.43
N SER A 137 2.47 -4.71 -4.55
CA SER A 137 3.93 -4.88 -4.51
C SER A 137 4.61 -4.65 -5.86
N PRO A 138 4.55 -3.41 -6.38
CA PRO A 138 5.24 -3.07 -7.61
C PRO A 138 6.75 -3.24 -7.46
N VAL A 139 7.39 -3.80 -8.48
CA VAL A 139 8.83 -3.94 -8.59
C VAL A 139 9.27 -3.51 -9.98
N LEU A 140 10.02 -2.41 -10.03
CA LEU A 140 10.59 -1.91 -11.27
C LEU A 140 11.94 -2.57 -11.56
N PHE A 141 12.17 -2.87 -12.83
CA PHE A 141 13.44 -3.41 -13.29
C PHE A 141 13.73 -2.94 -14.71
N GLN A 142 14.85 -2.22 -14.87
CA GLN A 142 15.37 -1.86 -16.17
C GLN A 142 16.41 -2.91 -16.58
N PRO A 143 16.13 -3.79 -17.57
CA PRO A 143 17.16 -4.65 -18.13
C PRO A 143 18.24 -3.84 -18.84
N ALA A 144 19.43 -4.44 -19.02
CA ALA A 144 20.54 -3.84 -19.75
C ALA A 144 20.15 -3.43 -21.19
N SER A 145 19.20 -4.14 -21.79
CA SER A 145 18.60 -3.80 -23.08
C SER A 145 17.11 -4.11 -23.06
N GLY A 146 16.30 -3.22 -23.65
CA GLY A 146 14.86 -3.43 -23.80
C GLY A 146 14.01 -2.53 -22.91
N PRO A 147 12.68 -2.77 -22.86
CA PRO A 147 11.74 -1.93 -22.13
C PRO A 147 11.95 -2.01 -20.62
N LEU A 148 11.51 -0.97 -19.91
CA LEU A 148 11.34 -1.03 -18.46
C LEU A 148 10.27 -2.07 -18.12
N HIS A 149 10.57 -2.96 -17.18
CA HIS A 149 9.62 -3.92 -16.65
C HIS A 149 9.06 -3.42 -15.31
N LEU A 150 7.75 -3.58 -15.13
CA LEU A 150 7.08 -3.48 -13.85
C LEU A 150 6.45 -4.84 -13.54
N TYR A 151 7.04 -5.53 -12.59
CA TYR A 151 6.47 -6.74 -12.00
C TYR A 151 5.53 -6.34 -10.88
N TYR A 152 4.44 -7.08 -10.73
CA TYR A 152 3.49 -6.87 -9.66
C TYR A 152 2.64 -8.11 -9.47
N THR A 153 1.83 -8.10 -8.42
CA THR A 153 0.86 -9.17 -8.18
C THR A 153 -0.56 -8.61 -8.14
N GLU A 154 -1.53 -9.38 -8.61
CA GLU A 154 -2.93 -8.95 -8.67
C GLU A 154 -3.85 -10.01 -8.10
N SER A 155 -4.69 -9.63 -7.13
CA SER A 155 -5.57 -10.59 -6.46
C SER A 155 -6.60 -11.19 -7.41
N LYS A 156 -6.81 -12.50 -7.28
CA LYS A 156 -7.82 -13.25 -8.03
C LYS A 156 -8.83 -13.93 -7.10
N GLY A 157 -8.36 -14.81 -6.21
CA GLY A 157 -9.23 -15.71 -5.45
C GLY A 157 -9.37 -15.42 -3.96
N CYS A 158 -8.37 -14.77 -3.35
CA CYS A 158 -8.20 -14.73 -1.91
C CYS A 158 -8.65 -13.43 -1.21
N TRP A 159 -9.69 -13.51 -0.38
CA TRP A 159 -10.24 -12.37 0.36
C TRP A 159 -10.88 -12.80 1.69
N HIS A 160 -11.14 -11.85 2.59
CA HIS A 160 -11.96 -12.07 3.77
C HIS A 160 -13.00 -10.96 3.97
N CYS A 161 -14.02 -11.27 4.76
CA CYS A 161 -14.99 -10.28 5.24
C CYS A 161 -14.68 -9.93 6.69
N ASN A 162 -14.53 -8.64 6.99
CA ASN A 162 -14.45 -8.15 8.37
C ASN A 162 -15.83 -8.00 9.03
N ASN A 163 -16.91 -8.16 8.25
CA ASN A 163 -18.28 -8.02 8.70
C ASN A 163 -19.10 -9.26 8.26
N PRO A 164 -19.89 -9.90 9.13
CA PRO A 164 -20.76 -11.02 8.76
C PRO A 164 -21.70 -10.71 7.58
N HIS A 165 -22.19 -9.48 7.47
CA HIS A 165 -23.07 -9.02 6.37
C HIS A 165 -22.35 -8.99 5.02
N CYS A 166 -21.02 -8.87 4.98
CA CYS A 166 -20.25 -9.00 3.75
C CYS A 166 -20.36 -10.42 3.18
N LEU A 167 -20.34 -11.47 4.01
CA LEU A 167 -20.51 -12.85 3.52
C LEU A 167 -21.87 -13.06 2.86
N HIS A 168 -22.93 -12.48 3.42
CA HIS A 168 -24.27 -12.51 2.81
C HIS A 168 -24.29 -11.78 1.47
N ALA A 169 -23.67 -10.61 1.37
CA ALA A 169 -23.56 -9.85 0.13
C ALA A 169 -22.74 -10.60 -0.96
N GLN A 170 -21.79 -11.45 -0.55
CA GLN A 170 -20.98 -12.25 -1.48
C GLN A 170 -21.61 -13.60 -1.86
N ARG A 171 -22.51 -14.18 -1.06
CA ARG A 171 -23.12 -15.51 -1.33
C ARG A 171 -23.92 -15.59 -2.65
N GLY A 172 -24.36 -14.45 -3.20
CA GLY A 172 -25.03 -14.37 -4.50
C GLY A 172 -24.15 -13.97 -5.68
N ARG A 173 -22.86 -13.70 -5.45
CA ARG A 173 -21.94 -13.16 -6.46
C ARG A 173 -20.80 -14.15 -6.69
N LYS A 174 -20.73 -14.74 -7.89
CA LYS A 174 -19.62 -15.62 -8.30
C LYS A 174 -18.34 -14.78 -8.44
N GLY A 175 -17.66 -14.54 -7.31
CA GLY A 175 -16.30 -13.99 -7.27
C GLY A 175 -16.07 -12.91 -8.32
N SER A 176 -16.92 -11.90 -8.41
CA SER A 176 -16.80 -10.88 -9.44
C SER A 176 -16.87 -9.53 -8.78
N TYR A 177 -15.89 -8.69 -9.10
CA TYR A 177 -15.87 -7.27 -8.80
C TYR A 177 -17.26 -6.65 -9.07
N SER A 178 -17.90 -6.12 -8.04
CA SER A 178 -19.11 -5.30 -8.16
C SER A 178 -18.81 -3.90 -7.67
N PRO A 179 -18.49 -2.97 -8.59
CA PRO A 179 -18.39 -1.56 -8.25
C PRO A 179 -19.77 -1.10 -7.76
N GLY A 180 -19.86 -0.71 -6.49
CA GLY A 180 -21.12 -0.23 -5.88
C GLY A 180 -21.52 -0.88 -4.57
N THR A 181 -20.80 -1.90 -4.09
CA THR A 181 -21.05 -2.43 -2.73
C THR A 181 -20.60 -1.40 -1.70
N ALA A 182 -21.43 -1.11 -0.68
CA ALA A 182 -21.06 -0.18 0.39
C ALA A 182 -19.71 -0.58 1.00
N ALA A 183 -18.82 0.38 1.25
CA ALA A 183 -17.41 0.09 1.61
C ALA A 183 -17.27 -0.81 2.85
N HIS A 184 -18.22 -0.75 3.80
CA HIS A 184 -18.24 -1.61 5.00
C HIS A 184 -18.67 -3.07 4.73
N LEU A 185 -19.20 -3.35 3.55
CA LEU A 185 -19.62 -4.67 3.07
C LEU A 185 -18.70 -5.22 1.96
N ALA A 186 -17.65 -4.46 1.61
CA ALA A 186 -16.67 -4.89 0.63
C ALA A 186 -15.74 -5.96 1.24
N PRO A 187 -15.35 -6.98 0.46
CA PRO A 187 -14.29 -7.89 0.88
C PRO A 187 -12.96 -7.13 0.98
N VAL A 188 -12.13 -7.55 1.92
CA VAL A 188 -10.72 -7.12 2.02
C VAL A 188 -9.86 -8.21 1.43
N TRP A 189 -9.02 -7.85 0.47
CA TRP A 189 -8.18 -8.79 -0.24
C TRP A 189 -6.92 -9.12 0.55
N ARG A 190 -6.49 -10.38 0.47
CA ARG A 190 -5.16 -10.76 0.98
C ARG A 190 -4.12 -10.24 0.00
N ALA A 191 -2.96 -9.86 0.53
CA ALA A 191 -1.84 -9.42 -0.29
C ALA A 191 -1.46 -10.49 -1.32
N GLY A 192 -1.23 -10.04 -2.55
CA GLY A 192 -0.79 -10.88 -3.66
C GLY A 192 -1.89 -11.44 -4.55
N GLY A 193 -1.49 -12.36 -5.41
CA GLY A 193 -2.35 -13.11 -6.33
C GLY A 193 -1.56 -13.67 -7.51
N ASP A 194 -2.02 -13.43 -8.74
CA ASP A 194 -1.27 -13.75 -9.96
C ASP A 194 -0.02 -12.86 -10.03
N LEU A 195 1.15 -13.44 -10.32
CA LEU A 195 2.39 -12.71 -10.61
C LEU A 195 2.41 -12.33 -12.08
N LEU A 196 2.47 -11.03 -12.34
CA LEU A 196 2.31 -10.43 -13.66
C LEU A 196 3.49 -9.51 -13.98
N VAL A 197 3.70 -9.25 -15.26
CA VAL A 197 4.60 -8.20 -15.75
C VAL A 197 3.89 -7.32 -16.77
N ILE A 198 4.22 -6.03 -16.74
CA ILE A 198 3.85 -5.05 -17.73
C ILE A 198 5.09 -4.24 -18.13
N LYS A 199 5.17 -3.80 -19.37
CA LYS A 199 6.39 -3.22 -19.96
C LYS A 199 6.11 -1.86 -20.59
N THR A 200 7.11 -0.98 -20.59
CA THR A 200 7.04 0.31 -21.30
C THR A 200 8.39 0.71 -21.90
N ASN A 201 8.35 1.40 -23.04
CA ASN A 201 9.53 2.02 -23.67
C ASN A 201 9.54 3.56 -23.51
N ASN A 202 8.42 4.16 -23.09
CA ASN A 202 8.22 5.62 -23.15
C ASN A 202 7.57 6.21 -21.89
N LEU A 203 7.31 5.39 -20.86
CA LEU A 203 6.67 5.75 -19.58
C LEU A 203 5.23 6.28 -19.70
N LYS A 204 4.67 6.33 -20.90
CA LYS A 204 3.31 6.81 -21.18
C LYS A 204 2.37 5.66 -21.50
N GLU A 205 2.86 4.73 -22.30
CA GLU A 205 2.13 3.57 -22.78
C GLU A 205 2.72 2.31 -22.16
N TRP A 206 1.84 1.45 -21.69
CA TRP A 206 2.19 0.20 -21.03
C TRP A 206 1.57 -0.96 -21.80
N SER A 207 2.27 -2.09 -21.87
CA SER A 207 1.78 -3.30 -22.52
C SER A 207 0.51 -3.85 -21.84
N ALA A 208 -0.13 -4.86 -22.43
CA ALA A 208 -1.07 -5.65 -21.64
C ALA A 208 -0.29 -6.42 -20.54
N PRO A 209 -0.94 -6.75 -19.40
CA PRO A 209 -0.36 -7.66 -18.42
C PRO A 209 -0.07 -9.03 -19.01
N GLU A 210 1.15 -9.53 -18.77
CA GLU A 210 1.58 -10.88 -19.12
C GLU A 210 1.71 -11.72 -17.83
N PRO A 211 1.06 -12.89 -17.73
CA PRO A 211 1.20 -13.75 -16.57
C PRO A 211 2.56 -14.46 -16.55
N ILE A 212 3.22 -14.44 -15.39
CA ILE A 212 4.44 -15.20 -15.12
C ILE A 212 4.10 -16.46 -14.32
N LEU A 213 3.34 -16.29 -13.24
CA LEU A 213 2.93 -17.40 -12.37
C LEU A 213 1.55 -17.09 -11.80
N LEU A 214 0.58 -17.93 -12.13
CA LEU A 214 -0.79 -17.76 -11.66
C LEU A 214 -0.92 -18.16 -10.18
N GLU A 215 -1.89 -17.56 -9.49
CA GLU A 215 -2.28 -17.89 -8.13
C GLU A 215 -2.50 -19.41 -8.04
N GLU A 216 -3.31 -19.96 -8.96
CA GLU A 216 -3.76 -21.36 -9.01
C GLU A 216 -2.70 -22.42 -9.37
N ALA A 217 -1.55 -22.01 -9.91
CA ALA A 217 -0.51 -22.93 -10.36
C ALA A 217 0.06 -23.82 -9.22
N GLU A 218 -0.11 -23.39 -7.97
CA GLU A 218 0.37 -24.10 -6.78
C GLU A 218 -0.77 -24.29 -5.75
N GLY A 219 -2.02 -24.42 -6.22
CA GLY A 219 -3.23 -24.25 -5.39
C GLY A 219 -3.57 -22.76 -5.23
N PRO A 220 -4.70 -22.37 -4.59
CA PRO A 220 -5.11 -20.97 -4.49
C PRO A 220 -4.24 -20.19 -3.47
N ILE A 221 -2.96 -20.02 -3.80
CA ILE A 221 -1.92 -19.42 -2.97
C ILE A 221 -1.45 -18.13 -3.64
N PRO A 222 -1.75 -16.96 -3.06
CA PRO A 222 -1.29 -15.68 -3.58
C PRO A 222 0.24 -15.61 -3.65
N LYS A 223 0.75 -15.09 -4.77
CA LYS A 223 2.17 -14.76 -4.95
C LYS A 223 2.37 -13.30 -4.57
N VAL A 224 3.51 -13.00 -3.96
CA VAL A 224 3.94 -11.64 -3.63
C VAL A 224 5.41 -11.48 -4.00
N ILE A 225 5.78 -10.28 -4.42
CA ILE A 225 7.12 -9.91 -4.88
C ILE A 225 7.57 -8.64 -4.17
N SER A 226 8.87 -8.46 -3.90
CA SER A 226 9.40 -7.21 -3.32
C SER A 226 10.73 -6.75 -3.90
N ASN A 227 11.45 -7.64 -4.60
CA ASN A 227 12.80 -7.37 -5.06
C ASN A 227 12.87 -7.49 -6.58
N PRO A 228 13.65 -6.64 -7.27
CA PRO A 228 13.88 -6.76 -8.69
C PRO A 228 14.54 -8.10 -9.05
N PRO A 229 14.32 -8.60 -10.29
CA PRO A 229 15.07 -9.74 -10.78
C PRO A 229 16.58 -9.47 -10.78
N LEU A 230 17.36 -10.54 -10.62
CA LEU A 230 18.77 -10.58 -10.94
C LEU A 230 18.98 -11.28 -12.29
N VAL A 231 19.89 -10.78 -13.11
CA VAL A 231 20.28 -11.44 -14.36
C VAL A 231 21.67 -12.06 -14.21
N LEU A 232 21.77 -13.38 -14.36
CA LEU A 232 23.02 -14.15 -14.27
C LEU A 232 23.15 -15.10 -15.47
N GLY A 233 24.19 -14.95 -16.27
CA GLY A 233 24.44 -15.80 -17.44
C GLY A 233 23.27 -15.79 -18.46
N GLY A 234 22.62 -14.63 -18.64
CA GLY A 234 21.45 -14.47 -19.50
C GLY A 234 20.13 -15.01 -18.91
N ARG A 235 20.17 -15.63 -17.73
CA ARG A 235 18.98 -16.13 -17.03
C ARG A 235 18.49 -15.10 -16.02
N TRP A 236 17.18 -14.99 -15.91
CA TRP A 236 16.52 -14.07 -14.99
C TRP A 236 16.07 -14.85 -13.76
N LEU A 237 16.42 -14.33 -12.59
CA LEU A 237 16.05 -14.87 -11.29
C LEU A 237 15.13 -13.88 -10.61
N LEU A 238 13.83 -14.20 -10.57
CA LEU A 238 12.80 -13.35 -9.97
C LEU A 238 12.39 -13.92 -8.61
N PRO A 239 12.81 -13.31 -7.49
CA PRO A 239 12.39 -13.77 -6.17
C PRO A 239 10.94 -13.40 -5.90
N TYR A 240 10.15 -14.37 -5.44
CA TYR A 240 8.79 -14.19 -4.94
C TYR A 240 8.59 -15.06 -3.69
N TRP A 241 7.53 -14.79 -2.93
CA TRP A 241 7.10 -15.69 -1.88
C TRP A 241 5.62 -16.03 -1.99
N ARG A 242 5.27 -17.15 -1.36
CA ARG A 242 3.90 -17.60 -1.20
C ARG A 242 3.30 -16.94 0.03
N GLN A 243 2.22 -16.20 -0.16
CA GLN A 243 1.49 -15.62 0.94
C GLN A 243 0.38 -16.58 1.36
N ASN A 244 0.68 -17.45 2.32
CA ASN A 244 -0.37 -18.28 2.90
C ASN A 244 -1.45 -17.36 3.51
N PRO A 245 -2.73 -17.59 3.18
CA PRO A 245 -3.82 -16.82 3.76
C PRO A 245 -3.82 -17.03 5.27
N ARG A 246 -3.82 -15.93 6.05
CA ARG A 246 -4.00 -16.02 7.51
C ARG A 246 -5.49 -15.89 7.84
N GLY A 247 -5.93 -16.59 8.89
CA GLY A 247 -7.28 -16.45 9.45
C GLY A 247 -8.39 -17.02 8.55
N ALA A 248 -9.59 -16.46 8.66
CA ALA A 248 -10.81 -16.90 7.95
C ALA A 248 -10.86 -16.48 6.46
N ALA A 249 -9.71 -16.38 5.80
CA ALA A 249 -9.63 -16.01 4.39
C ALA A 249 -10.25 -17.08 3.50
N ASN A 250 -11.10 -16.65 2.58
CA ASN A 250 -11.71 -17.49 1.56
C ASN A 250 -10.85 -17.39 0.29
N CYS A 251 -10.20 -18.49 -0.05
CA CYS A 251 -9.35 -18.62 -1.22
C CYS A 251 -9.92 -19.71 -2.12
N ARG A 252 -10.42 -19.32 -3.29
CA ARG A 252 -11.03 -20.24 -4.25
C ARG A 252 -10.37 -20.08 -5.60
N ALA A 253 -10.10 -21.20 -6.25
CA ALA A 253 -9.81 -21.22 -7.69
C ALA A 253 -11.03 -20.66 -8.44
N ARG A 254 -10.79 -19.87 -9.48
CA ARG A 254 -11.84 -19.28 -10.33
C ARG A 254 -11.85 -19.95 -11.69
#